data_AF-A0A9W7C2V1-F1
#
_entry.id   AF-A0A9W7C2V1-F1
#
_cell.length_a   1.000
_cell.length_b   1.000
_cell.length_c   1.000
_cell.angle_alpha   90.00
_cell.angle_beta   90.00
_cell.angle_gamma   90.00
#
_symmetry.space_group_name_H-M   'P 1'
#
loop_
_entity.id
_entity.type
_entity.pdbx_description
1 polymer ?
#
loop_
_entity_poly.entity_id
_entity_poly.type
_entity_poly.pdbx_seq_one_letter_code
_entity_poly.pdbx_strand_id
1 'polypeptide(L)'
;MEASKRGVGEERGETPEWAKEYVEGLKKKEIEEEEELIEKVETFEVSENVSEERKCEACEKEGAKKCSRCKVVWYCSKDCQVKDWKIHKKICKQTL
;
A
#
# COMPACT_ATOMS: atom_id res chain seq x y z
N MET A 1 -23.15 42.25 51.90
CA MET A 1 -23.09 41.78 50.51
C MET A 1 -21.62 41.64 50.18
N GLU A 2 -21.08 40.43 50.34
CA GLU A 2 -19.69 40.10 50.02
C GLU A 2 -19.62 39.49 48.62
N ALA A 3 -18.57 39.86 47.87
CA ALA A 3 -17.80 38.92 47.07
C ALA A 3 -16.56 39.64 46.53
N SER A 4 -15.47 39.58 47.31
CA SER A 4 -14.12 39.90 46.81
C SER A 4 -13.65 38.71 45.97
N LYS A 5 -13.71 38.84 44.64
CA LYS A 5 -13.22 37.82 43.71
C LYS A 5 -11.69 37.88 43.68
N ARG A 6 -11.03 37.01 44.45
CA ARG A 6 -9.61 36.72 44.27
C ARG A 6 -9.48 35.89 42.99
N GLY A 7 -8.81 36.43 41.97
CA GLY A 7 -8.42 35.66 40.79
C GLY A 7 -7.41 34.59 41.21
N VAL A 8 -7.65 33.35 40.80
CA VAL A 8 -6.65 32.28 40.90
C VAL A 8 -5.60 32.58 39.83
N GLY A 9 -4.41 32.99 40.25
CA GLY A 9 -3.26 33.09 39.35
C GLY A 9 -2.90 31.71 38.85
N GLU A 10 -2.89 31.54 37.52
CA GLU A 10 -2.36 30.35 36.86
C GLU A 10 -0.83 30.42 36.94
N GLU A 11 -0.27 29.92 38.04
CA GLU A 11 1.17 29.75 38.17
C GLU A 11 1.58 28.67 37.16
N ARG A 12 2.04 29.11 35.99
CA ARG A 12 2.67 28.25 34.98
C ARG A 12 3.98 27.73 35.58
N GLY A 13 3.89 26.67 36.37
CA GLY A 13 5.05 25.97 36.91
C GLY A 13 5.96 25.56 35.76
N GLU A 14 7.22 25.96 35.82
CA GLU A 14 8.23 25.53 34.86
C GLU A 14 8.35 24.01 34.93
N THR A 15 8.36 23.34 33.78
CA THR A 15 8.55 21.89 33.75
C THR A 15 9.92 21.57 34.34
N PRO A 16 9.99 20.75 35.42
CA PRO A 16 11.27 20.36 35.98
C PRO A 16 12.15 19.67 34.94
N GLU A 17 13.46 19.88 35.02
CA GLU A 17 14.43 19.27 34.09
C GLU A 17 14.26 17.75 34.01
N TRP A 18 14.06 17.07 35.14
CA TRP A 18 13.82 15.61 35.18
C TRP A 18 12.59 15.19 34.37
N ALA A 19 11.55 16.03 34.31
CA ALA A 19 10.34 15.75 33.55
C ALA A 19 10.58 15.96 32.04
N LYS A 20 11.48 16.88 31.66
CA LYS A 20 11.92 17.04 30.26
C LYS A 20 12.74 15.82 29.83
N GLU A 21 13.73 15.42 30.62
CA GLU A 21 14.57 14.24 30.36
C GLU A 21 13.73 12.96 30.24
N TYR A 22 12.72 12.80 31.12
CA TYR A 22 11.79 11.67 31.05
C TYR A 22 10.98 11.64 29.75
N VAL A 23 10.41 12.79 29.34
CA VAL A 23 9.64 12.91 28.10
C VAL A 23 10.51 12.73 26.86
N GLU A 24 11.75 13.24 26.86
CA GLU A 24 12.71 13.02 25.78
C GLU A 24 13.11 11.55 25.67
N GLY A 25 13.31 10.87 26.80
CA GLY A 25 13.57 9.43 26.84
C GLY A 25 12.43 8.58 26.27
N LEU A 26 11.17 8.96 26.55
CA LEU A 26 10.00 8.28 25.98
C LEU A 26 9.91 8.46 24.46
N LYS A 27 10.07 9.70 23.97
CA LYS A 27 10.06 9.99 22.53
C LYS A 27 11.18 9.27 21.79
N LYS A 28 12.37 9.22 22.39
CA LYS A 28 13.52 8.51 21.83
C LYS A 28 13.23 7.02 21.66
N LYS A 29 12.61 6.40 22.67
CA LYS A 29 12.22 4.99 22.62
C LYS A 29 11.17 4.69 21.56
N GLU A 30 10.16 5.56 21.42
CA GLU A 30 9.13 5.43 20.37
C GLU A 30 9.74 5.55 18.96
N ILE A 31 10.71 6.45 18.76
CA ILE A 31 11.42 6.62 17.49
C ILE A 31 12.31 5.41 17.18
N GLU A 32 13.06 4.91 18.16
CA GLU A 32 13.92 3.72 17.99
C GLU A 32 13.12 2.46 17.61
N GLU A 33 11.95 2.27 18.22
CA GLU A 33 11.05 1.15 17.90
C GLU A 33 10.45 1.26 16.48
N GLU A 34 10.13 2.49 16.04
CA GLU A 34 9.56 2.75 14.71
C GLU A 34 10.61 2.68 13.59
N GLU A 35 11.85 3.13 13.84
CA GLU A 35 12.98 3.01 12.91
C GLU A 35 13.35 1.54 12.65
N GLU A 36 13.35 0.68 13.68
CA GLU A 36 13.57 -0.76 13.53
C GLU A 36 12.49 -1.43 12.65
N LEU A 37 11.25 -0.93 12.73
CA LEU A 37 10.13 -1.39 11.91
C LEU A 37 10.27 -0.95 10.44
N ILE A 38 10.74 0.27 10.17
CA ILE A 38 10.95 0.80 8.82
C ILE A 38 12.06 0.03 8.10
N GLU A 39 13.20 -0.23 8.75
CA GLU A 39 14.32 -0.98 8.17
C GLU A 39 13.89 -2.39 7.71
N LYS A 40 13.01 -3.05 8.49
CA LYS A 40 12.48 -4.38 8.16
C LYS A 40 11.51 -4.38 6.97
N VAL A 41 10.86 -3.27 6.66
CA VAL A 41 9.95 -3.15 5.50
C VAL A 41 10.74 -2.84 4.23
N GLU A 42 11.79 -2.03 4.31
CA GLU A 42 12.63 -1.67 3.15
C GLU A 42 13.48 -2.84 2.63
N THR A 43 13.77 -3.82 3.50
CA THR A 43 14.51 -5.05 3.14
C THR A 43 13.60 -6.19 2.68
N PHE A 44 12.28 -6.00 2.71
CA PHE A 44 11.33 -6.94 2.12
C PHE A 44 11.38 -6.80 0.59
N GLU A 45 12.31 -7.51 -0.04
CA GLU A 45 12.42 -7.63 -1.49
C GLU A 45 11.07 -8.07 -2.08
N VAL A 46 10.38 -7.16 -2.77
CA VAL A 46 9.27 -7.54 -3.65
C VAL A 46 9.88 -8.30 -4.81
N SER A 47 9.84 -9.63 -4.73
CA SER A 47 10.21 -10.53 -5.81
C SER A 47 9.25 -10.34 -6.98
N GLU A 48 9.49 -9.32 -7.81
CA GLU A 48 8.91 -9.19 -9.13
C GLU A 48 9.58 -10.18 -10.07
N ASN A 49 9.33 -11.46 -9.82
CA ASN A 49 9.46 -12.47 -10.84
C ASN A 49 8.26 -13.40 -10.74
N VAL A 50 7.07 -12.80 -10.85
CA VAL A 50 5.90 -13.58 -11.22
C VAL A 50 6.08 -13.92 -12.70
N SER A 51 6.79 -15.02 -12.97
CA SER A 51 6.61 -15.76 -14.21
C SER A 51 5.19 -16.27 -14.20
N GLU A 52 4.23 -15.38 -14.45
CA GLU A 52 2.85 -15.75 -14.54
C GLU A 52 2.76 -16.66 -15.76
N GLU A 53 2.58 -17.94 -15.48
CA GLU A 53 2.11 -18.96 -16.41
C GLU A 53 0.71 -18.54 -16.85
N ARG A 54 0.64 -17.47 -17.66
CA ARG A 54 -0.61 -16.90 -18.13
C ARG A 54 -1.21 -17.90 -19.08
N LYS A 55 -2.38 -18.40 -18.70
CA LYS A 55 -3.12 -19.40 -19.44
C LYS A 55 -3.91 -18.75 -20.56
N CYS A 56 -4.02 -19.47 -21.67
CA CYS A 56 -4.88 -19.11 -22.78
C CYS A 56 -6.34 -19.19 -22.35
N GLU A 57 -7.11 -18.12 -22.51
CA GLU A 57 -8.54 -18.08 -22.19
C GLU A 57 -9.35 -19.14 -22.97
N ALA A 58 -8.88 -19.51 -24.17
CA ALA A 58 -9.61 -20.42 -25.05
C ALA A 58 -9.25 -21.91 -24.89
N CYS A 59 -8.07 -22.23 -24.32
CA CYS A 59 -7.58 -23.62 -24.28
C CYS A 59 -6.69 -23.96 -23.07
N GLU A 60 -6.53 -23.02 -22.14
CA GLU A 60 -5.85 -23.17 -20.84
C GLU A 60 -4.36 -23.50 -20.88
N LYS A 61 -3.76 -23.61 -22.08
CA LYS A 61 -2.31 -23.80 -22.27
C LYS A 61 -1.52 -22.57 -21.82
N GLU A 62 -0.32 -22.84 -21.33
CA GLU A 62 0.68 -21.83 -20.95
C GLU A 62 1.28 -21.12 -22.17
N GLY A 63 1.98 -20.01 -21.93
CA GLY A 63 2.65 -19.25 -22.99
C GLY A 63 1.69 -18.36 -23.79
N ALA A 64 0.82 -17.64 -23.10
CA ALA A 64 -0.17 -16.78 -23.73
C ALA A 64 0.33 -15.33 -23.94
N LYS A 65 -0.19 -14.64 -24.96
CA LYS A 65 0.01 -13.21 -25.25
C LYS A 65 -1.27 -12.43 -24.99
N LYS A 66 -1.16 -11.20 -24.46
CA LYS A 66 -2.31 -10.32 -24.22
C LYS A 66 -3.05 -9.98 -25.52
N CYS A 67 -4.37 -9.88 -25.45
CA CYS A 67 -5.17 -9.25 -26.48
C CYS A 67 -4.66 -7.80 -26.73
N SER A 68 -4.32 -7.46 -27.96
CA SER A 68 -3.71 -6.16 -28.30
C SER A 68 -4.63 -4.96 -28.02
N ARG A 69 -5.95 -5.17 -28.02
CA ARG A 69 -6.94 -4.12 -27.82
C ARG A 69 -7.19 -3.83 -26.33
N CYS A 70 -7.58 -4.85 -25.56
CA CYS A 70 -7.95 -4.65 -24.17
C CYS A 70 -6.82 -4.93 -23.18
N LYS A 71 -5.78 -5.67 -23.57
CA LYS A 71 -4.68 -6.07 -22.69
C LYS A 71 -5.10 -6.81 -21.40
N VAL A 72 -6.35 -7.31 -21.33
CA VAL A 72 -6.92 -7.99 -20.15
C VAL A 72 -6.78 -9.51 -20.26
N VAL A 73 -7.25 -10.11 -21.35
CA VAL A 73 -7.23 -11.56 -21.56
C VAL A 73 -6.01 -12.00 -22.36
N TRP A 74 -5.64 -13.27 -22.25
CA TRP A 74 -4.44 -13.85 -22.86
C TRP A 74 -4.78 -15.02 -23.79
N TYR A 75 -4.05 -15.16 -24.90
CA TYR A 75 -4.20 -16.25 -25.86
C TYR A 75 -2.84 -16.82 -26.28
N CYS A 76 -2.71 -18.15 -26.31
CA CYS A 76 -1.48 -18.82 -26.78
C CYS A 76 -1.27 -18.72 -28.30
N SER A 77 -2.32 -18.42 -29.07
CA SER A 77 -2.24 -18.25 -30.52
C SER A 77 -3.35 -17.34 -31.06
N LYS A 78 -3.14 -16.84 -32.28
CA LYS A 78 -4.17 -16.09 -33.02
C LYS A 78 -5.43 -16.92 -33.23
N ASP A 79 -5.31 -18.23 -33.45
CA ASP A 79 -6.47 -19.11 -33.63
C ASP A 79 -7.33 -19.18 -32.36
N CYS A 80 -6.70 -19.22 -31.18
CA CYS A 80 -7.40 -19.18 -29.90
C CYS A 80 -8.15 -17.86 -29.71
N GLN A 81 -7.51 -16.73 -30.05
CA GLN A 81 -8.15 -15.43 -30.04
C GLN A 81 -9.37 -15.37 -30.97
N VAL A 82 -9.25 -15.89 -32.21
CA VAL A 82 -10.34 -15.88 -33.19
C VAL A 82 -11.50 -16.79 -32.77
N LYS A 83 -11.21 -17.95 -32.17
CA LYS A 83 -12.24 -18.86 -31.62
C LYS A 83 -13.06 -18.18 -30.53
N ASP A 84 -12.38 -17.51 -29.59
CA ASP A 84 -13.02 -16.81 -28.49
C ASP A 84 -13.65 -15.46 -28.91
N TRP A 85 -13.23 -14.88 -30.04
CA TRP A 85 -13.67 -13.56 -30.50
C TRP A 85 -15.19 -13.39 -30.57
N LYS A 86 -15.94 -14.47 -30.89
CA LYS A 86 -17.40 -14.45 -30.93
C LYS A 86 -18.02 -14.01 -29.60
N ILE A 87 -17.38 -14.36 -28.49
CA ILE A 87 -17.79 -14.05 -27.12
C ILE A 87 -17.04 -12.80 -26.64
N HIS A 88 -15.70 -12.80 -26.74
CA HIS A 88 -14.84 -11.73 -26.24
C HIS A 88 -15.17 -10.34 -26.80
N LYS A 89 -15.58 -10.25 -28.08
CA LYS A 89 -15.88 -8.95 -28.73
C LYS A 89 -16.90 -8.09 -27.97
N LYS A 90 -17.81 -8.71 -27.22
CA LYS A 90 -18.86 -8.02 -26.45
C LYS A 90 -18.29 -7.25 -25.25
N ILE A 91 -17.15 -7.71 -24.73
CA ILE A 91 -16.50 -7.18 -23.53
C ILE A 91 -15.13 -6.56 -23.82
N CYS A 92 -14.65 -6.64 -25.06
CA CYS A 92 -13.34 -6.12 -25.46
C CYS A 92 -13.32 -4.57 -25.55
N LYS A 93 -12.93 -3.91 -24.45
CA LYS A 93 -12.78 -2.46 -24.37
C LYS A 93 -11.29 -2.07 -24.38
N GLN A 94 -10.96 -0.96 -25.05
CA GLN A 94 -9.59 -0.46 -25.09
C GLN A 94 -9.23 0.14 -23.74
N THR A 95 -8.08 -0.26 -23.21
CA THR A 95 -7.52 0.34 -22.00
C THR A 95 -6.75 1.58 -22.43
N LEU A 96 -7.10 2.73 -21.85
CA LEU A 96 -6.41 4.01 -22.06
C LEU A 96 -4.99 3.96 -21.51
#